data_AF-A0A432Q5L7-F1
#
_entry.id   AF-A0A432Q5L7-F1
#
_cell.length_a   1.000
_cell.length_b   1.000
_cell.length_c   1.000
_cell.angle_alpha   90.00
_cell.angle_beta   90.00
_cell.angle_gamma   90.00
#
_symmetry.space_group_name_H-M   'P 1'
#
loop_
_entity.id
_entity.type
_entity.pdbx_description
1 polymer ?
#
loop_
_entity_poly.entity_id
_entity_poly.type
_entity_poly.pdbx_seq_one_letter_code
_entity_poly.pdbx_strand_id
1 'polypeptide(L)'
;MDHFLSQLETYLKTSLLLSFAAAYLGGMLASLTPCVYPMIPITAGVIGNANVGGSKARGFFLSLCYVTGMALTYAGLGVFAAATGRFFGTVNTSPWTFLIIGNIMLLLGIAIAIQFVPYGHAHYNPPVVKEPHWDSPRTRELFDRACADCHSNRTRWPAYADIAPISWLVTRDVNEGREHFNVSVWGTQKRNKGKDAADEVKEGE
;
A
#
# COMPACT_ATOMS: atom_id res chain seq x y z
N MET A 1 -34.96 16.20 14.63
CA MET A 1 -33.81 15.39 15.10
C MET A 1 -33.54 15.66 16.58
N ASP A 2 -33.62 16.91 17.01
CA ASP A 2 -33.32 17.33 18.39
C ASP A 2 -34.27 16.75 19.45
N HIS A 3 -35.54 16.55 19.13
CA HIS A 3 -36.51 15.90 20.02
C HIS A 3 -36.12 14.44 20.34
N PHE A 4 -35.70 13.68 19.32
CA PHE A 4 -35.24 12.30 19.49
C PHE A 4 -33.95 12.23 20.33
N LEU A 5 -33.00 13.15 20.10
CA LEU A 5 -31.76 13.22 20.86
C LEU A 5 -32.00 13.55 22.34
N SER A 6 -32.94 14.46 22.63
CA SER A 6 -33.30 14.81 24.01
C SER A 6 -33.99 13.66 24.78
N GLN A 7 -34.81 12.87 24.09
CA GLN A 7 -35.42 11.66 24.63
C GLN A 7 -34.34 10.61 24.91
N LEU A 8 -33.43 10.37 23.96
CA LEU A 8 -32.32 9.44 24.09
C LEU A 8 -31.42 9.78 25.28
N GLU A 9 -31.07 11.06 25.45
CA GLU A 9 -30.26 11.54 26.58
C GLU A 9 -30.93 11.25 27.93
N THR A 10 -32.25 11.42 27.99
CA THR A 10 -33.04 11.14 29.20
C THR A 10 -33.06 9.64 29.52
N TYR A 11 -33.23 8.78 28.51
CA TYR A 11 -33.21 7.32 28.68
C TYR A 11 -31.82 6.77 29.05
N LEU A 12 -30.76 7.35 28.47
CA LEU A 12 -29.37 6.98 28.77
C LEU A 12 -28.97 7.33 30.22
N LYS A 13 -29.42 8.49 30.72
CA LYS A 13 -29.20 8.89 32.13
C LYS A 13 -29.98 8.05 33.13
N THR A 14 -31.12 7.49 32.72
CA THR A 14 -32.02 6.74 33.62
C THR A 14 -31.65 5.26 33.71
N SER A 15 -31.06 4.67 32.67
CA SER A 15 -30.78 3.23 32.63
C SER A 15 -29.34 2.91 32.23
N LEU A 16 -28.58 2.35 33.18
CA LEU A 16 -27.20 1.93 32.99
C LEU A 16 -27.07 0.85 31.88
N LEU A 17 -28.02 -0.08 31.83
CA LEU A 17 -28.02 -1.20 30.89
C LEU A 17 -28.14 -0.73 29.43
N LEU A 18 -28.98 0.28 29.18
CA LEU A 18 -29.21 0.83 27.85
C LEU A 18 -28.00 1.62 27.35
N SER A 19 -27.29 2.31 28.25
CA SER A 19 -26.03 2.98 27.93
C SER A 19 -24.96 2.01 27.46
N PHE A 20 -24.78 0.88 28.16
CA PHE A 20 -23.84 -0.15 27.72
C PHE A 20 -24.27 -0.81 26.41
N ALA A 21 -25.56 -1.10 26.24
CA ALA A 21 -26.07 -1.67 24.99
C ALA A 21 -25.87 -0.73 23.80
N ALA A 22 -26.13 0.57 23.97
CA ALA A 22 -25.92 1.58 22.94
C ALA A 22 -24.44 1.75 22.58
N ALA A 23 -23.55 1.79 23.58
CA ALA A 23 -22.10 1.86 23.36
C ALA A 23 -21.58 0.63 22.61
N TYR A 24 -22.07 -0.58 22.98
CA TYR A 24 -21.71 -1.82 22.30
C TYR A 24 -22.17 -1.83 20.84
N LEU A 25 -23.42 -1.45 20.57
CA LEU A 25 -23.97 -1.35 19.21
C LEU A 25 -23.23 -0.30 18.38
N GLY A 26 -22.91 0.87 18.95
CA GLY A 26 -22.12 1.90 18.29
C GLY A 26 -20.72 1.41 17.91
N GLY A 27 -20.06 0.66 18.81
CA GLY A 27 -18.78 0.01 18.53
C GLY A 27 -18.86 -1.04 17.42
N MET A 28 -19.92 -1.85 17.39
CA MET A 28 -20.17 -2.80 16.31
C MET A 28 -20.39 -2.11 14.96
N LEU A 29 -21.14 -1.02 14.93
CA LEU A 29 -21.35 -0.25 13.69
C LEU A 29 -20.05 0.41 13.23
N ALA A 30 -19.23 0.91 14.15
CA ALA A 30 -17.93 1.49 13.84
C ALA A 30 -16.93 0.45 13.28
N SER A 31 -17.02 -0.81 13.70
CA SER A 31 -16.13 -1.87 13.18
C SER A 31 -16.46 -2.32 11.76
N LEU A 32 -17.66 -2.02 11.26
CA LEU A 32 -18.05 -2.23 9.86
C LEU A 32 -17.47 -1.18 8.90
N THR A 33 -16.71 -0.21 9.42
CA THR A 33 -16.06 0.80 8.58
C THR A 33 -14.90 0.19 7.78
N PRO A 34 -14.67 0.65 6.54
CA PRO A 34 -13.60 0.13 5.68
C PRO A 34 -12.19 0.30 6.28
N CYS A 35 -12.04 1.13 7.31
CA CYS A 35 -10.77 1.36 8.01
C CYS A 35 -10.37 0.22 8.95
N VAL A 36 -11.32 -0.55 9.48
CA VAL A 36 -11.04 -1.68 10.40
C VAL A 36 -10.88 -3.00 9.62
N TYR A 37 -11.41 -3.07 8.41
CA TYR A 37 -11.36 -4.26 7.55
C TYR A 37 -9.94 -4.81 7.30
N PRO A 38 -8.90 -3.97 7.08
CA PRO A 38 -7.51 -4.44 6.91
C PRO A 38 -6.92 -5.12 8.15
N MET A 39 -7.45 -4.85 9.35
CA MET A 39 -6.96 -5.48 10.58
C MET A 39 -7.45 -6.93 10.71
N ILE A 40 -8.54 -7.30 10.06
CA ILE A 40 -9.09 -8.67 10.08
C ILE A 40 -8.09 -9.71 9.51
N PRO A 41 -7.55 -9.56 8.28
CA PRO A 41 -6.57 -10.52 7.76
C PRO A 41 -5.25 -10.49 8.52
N ILE A 42 -4.83 -9.33 9.04
CA ILE A 42 -3.58 -9.21 9.81
C ILE A 42 -3.70 -10.00 11.13
N THR A 43 -4.78 -9.80 11.88
CA THR A 43 -5.02 -10.53 13.14
C THR A 43 -5.22 -12.02 12.90
N ALA A 44 -5.95 -12.40 11.85
CA ALA A 44 -6.08 -13.80 11.43
C ALA A 44 -4.73 -14.42 11.05
N GLY A 45 -3.86 -13.66 10.37
CA GLY A 45 -2.50 -14.09 10.03
C GLY A 45 -1.58 -14.25 11.24
N VAL A 46 -1.59 -13.30 12.17
CA VAL A 46 -0.78 -13.36 13.39
C VAL A 46 -1.20 -14.52 14.29
N ILE A 47 -2.50 -14.70 14.51
CA ILE A 47 -3.03 -15.77 15.38
C ILE A 47 -2.95 -17.13 14.67
N GLY A 48 -3.18 -17.16 13.36
CA GLY A 48 -3.08 -18.37 12.53
C GLY A 48 -1.65 -18.89 12.45
N ASN A 49 -0.67 -18.01 12.19
CA ASN A 49 0.74 -18.38 12.08
C ASN A 49 1.36 -18.72 13.46
N ALA A 50 0.94 -18.05 14.54
CA ALA A 50 1.43 -18.34 15.89
C ALA A 50 1.03 -19.72 16.45
N ASN A 51 0.08 -20.42 15.81
CA ASN A 51 -0.39 -21.75 16.21
C ASN A 51 0.13 -22.89 15.31
N VAL A 52 0.92 -22.61 14.27
CA VAL A 52 1.56 -23.66 13.45
C VAL A 52 2.66 -24.32 14.27
N GLY A 53 2.34 -25.46 14.89
CA GLY A 53 3.25 -26.24 15.76
C GLY A 53 3.23 -25.88 17.25
N GLY A 54 2.31 -25.00 17.69
CA GLY A 54 2.18 -24.56 19.09
C GLY A 54 1.02 -25.22 19.86
N SER A 55 0.98 -25.01 21.18
CA SER A 55 -0.15 -25.40 22.04
C SER A 55 -1.36 -24.48 21.84
N LYS A 56 -2.58 -25.05 21.78
CA LYS A 56 -3.86 -24.30 21.70
C LYS A 56 -4.00 -23.23 22.81
N ALA A 57 -3.36 -23.45 23.96
CA ALA A 57 -3.35 -22.49 25.06
C ALA A 57 -2.62 -21.19 24.70
N ARG A 58 -1.56 -21.26 23.88
CA ARG A 58 -0.79 -20.08 23.45
C ARG A 58 -1.63 -19.17 22.56
N GLY A 59 -2.38 -19.73 21.62
CA GLY A 59 -3.33 -18.98 20.80
C GLY A 59 -4.41 -18.29 21.63
N PHE A 60 -4.96 -18.98 22.63
CA PHE A 60 -5.94 -18.40 23.55
C PHE A 60 -5.37 -17.22 24.36
N PHE A 61 -4.18 -17.38 24.96
CA PHE A 61 -3.51 -16.30 25.70
C PHE A 61 -3.14 -15.11 24.82
N LEU A 62 -2.70 -15.36 23.59
CA LEU A 62 -2.35 -14.29 22.64
C LEU A 62 -3.59 -13.46 22.26
N SER A 63 -4.71 -14.12 21.98
CA SER A 63 -6.00 -13.46 21.72
C SER A 63 -6.49 -12.66 22.92
N LEU A 64 -6.36 -13.19 24.14
CA LEU A 64 -6.79 -12.49 25.36
C LEU A 64 -5.95 -11.23 25.61
N CYS A 65 -4.62 -11.32 25.46
CA CYS A 65 -3.72 -10.19 25.57
C CYS A 65 -4.02 -9.12 24.52
N TYR A 66 -4.23 -9.53 23.26
CA TYR A 66 -4.57 -8.62 22.17
C TYR A 66 -5.90 -7.89 22.39
N VAL A 67 -6.97 -8.61 22.72
CA VAL A 67 -8.29 -8.01 22.97
C VAL A 67 -8.25 -7.06 24.17
N THR A 68 -7.55 -7.45 25.24
CA THR A 68 -7.39 -6.60 26.43
C THR A 68 -6.60 -5.33 26.11
N GLY A 69 -5.51 -5.44 25.34
CA GLY A 69 -4.73 -4.30 24.89
C GLY A 69 -5.53 -3.34 24.01
N MET A 70 -6.28 -3.87 23.05
CA MET A 70 -7.18 -3.07 22.19
C MET A 70 -8.28 -2.38 23.01
N ALA A 71 -8.88 -3.10 23.96
CA ALA A 71 -9.91 -2.54 24.84
C ALA A 71 -9.36 -1.38 25.69
N LEU A 72 -8.17 -1.55 26.30
CA LEU A 72 -7.53 -0.51 27.10
C LEU A 72 -7.17 0.73 26.25
N THR A 73 -6.62 0.52 25.06
CA THR A 73 -6.24 1.62 24.16
C THR A 73 -7.47 2.42 23.73
N TYR A 74 -8.54 1.75 23.29
CA TYR A 74 -9.77 2.44 22.87
C TYR A 74 -10.54 3.07 24.04
N ALA A 75 -10.54 2.44 25.22
CA ALA A 75 -11.09 3.07 26.42
C ALA A 75 -10.31 4.34 26.78
N GLY A 76 -8.98 4.31 26.70
CA GLY A 76 -8.12 5.47 26.92
C GLY A 76 -8.40 6.61 25.93
N LEU A 77 -8.49 6.28 24.64
CA LEU A 77 -8.88 7.25 23.60
C LEU A 77 -10.29 7.82 23.82
N GLY A 78 -11.24 6.99 24.26
CA GLY A 78 -12.61 7.42 24.58
C GLY A 78 -12.66 8.38 25.78
N VAL A 79 -11.92 8.10 26.85
CA VAL A 79 -11.80 9.00 28.01
C VAL A 79 -11.12 10.30 27.60
N PHE A 80 -10.04 10.23 26.82
CA PHE A 80 -9.36 11.42 26.30
C PHE A 80 -10.29 12.28 25.45
N ALA A 81 -11.03 11.67 24.52
CA ALA A 81 -11.99 12.36 23.66
C ALA A 81 -13.15 12.98 24.48
N ALA A 82 -13.65 12.29 25.51
CA ALA A 82 -14.67 12.82 26.40
C ALA A 82 -14.16 14.03 27.19
N ALA A 83 -12.93 13.98 27.71
CA ALA A 83 -12.32 15.09 28.45
C ALA A 83 -12.06 16.32 27.57
N THR A 84 -11.74 16.11 26.29
CA THR A 84 -11.41 17.17 25.32
C THR A 84 -12.57 17.51 24.38
N GLY A 85 -13.80 17.03 24.66
CA GLY A 85 -14.93 17.08 23.73
C GLY A 85 -15.29 18.47 23.17
N ARG A 86 -15.07 19.54 23.95
CA ARG A 86 -15.27 20.93 23.46
C ARG A 86 -14.26 21.33 22.38
N PHE A 87 -13.01 20.89 22.51
CA PHE A 87 -11.96 21.13 21.52
C PHE A 87 -12.24 20.38 20.21
N PHE A 88 -12.61 19.10 20.31
CA PHE A 88 -13.02 18.30 19.15
C PHE A 88 -14.26 18.87 18.45
N GLY A 89 -15.23 19.42 19.21
CA GLY A 89 -16.38 20.12 18.64
C GLY A 89 -15.99 21.35 17.81
N THR A 90 -15.06 22.18 18.31
CA THR A 90 -14.57 23.37 17.57
C THR A 90 -13.74 23.01 16.34
N VAL A 91 -12.88 21.97 16.44
CA VAL A 91 -12.08 21.49 15.32
C VAL A 91 -12.97 20.88 14.25
N ASN A 92 -13.96 20.05 14.62
CA ASN A 92 -14.86 19.39 13.68
C ASN A 92 -15.93 20.31 13.05
N THR A 93 -16.09 21.55 13.54
CA THR A 93 -17.01 22.54 12.94
C THR A 93 -16.28 23.66 12.19
N SER A 94 -14.95 23.70 12.28
CA SER A 94 -14.13 24.65 11.53
C SER A 94 -14.16 24.32 10.04
N PRO A 95 -14.45 25.30 9.15
CA PRO A 95 -14.42 25.11 7.70
C PRO A 95 -13.06 24.58 7.19
N TRP A 96 -11.96 24.99 7.84
CA TRP A 96 -10.61 24.55 7.47
C TRP A 96 -10.39 23.06 7.70
N THR A 97 -10.95 22.50 8.77
CA THR A 97 -10.84 21.07 9.09
C THR A 97 -11.54 20.22 8.03
N PHE A 98 -12.74 20.63 7.59
CA PHE A 98 -13.45 19.95 6.51
C PHE A 98 -12.67 20.00 5.21
N LEU A 99 -12.04 21.13 4.89
CA LEU A 99 -11.17 21.23 3.72
C LEU A 99 -9.97 20.30 3.83
N ILE A 100 -9.28 20.27 4.97
CA ILE A 100 -8.09 19.40 5.15
C ILE A 100 -8.49 17.93 5.06
N ILE A 101 -9.46 17.48 5.85
CA ILE A 101 -9.90 16.09 5.87
C ILE A 101 -10.49 15.68 4.51
N GLY A 102 -11.29 16.56 3.89
CA GLY A 102 -11.85 16.33 2.57
C GLY A 102 -10.77 16.14 1.50
N ASN A 103 -9.73 16.98 1.50
CA ASN A 103 -8.60 16.84 0.58
C ASN A 103 -7.79 15.56 0.86
N ILE A 104 -7.58 15.20 2.13
CA ILE A 104 -6.89 13.94 2.49
C ILE A 104 -7.68 12.73 1.98
N MET A 105 -9.00 12.70 2.21
CA MET A 105 -9.87 11.63 1.74
C MET A 105 -9.94 11.58 0.21
N LEU A 106 -9.96 12.74 -0.45
CA LEU A 106 -9.91 12.84 -1.90
C LEU A 106 -8.59 12.26 -2.45
N LEU A 107 -7.45 12.67 -1.88
CA LEU A 107 -6.13 12.18 -2.29
C LEU A 107 -5.99 10.67 -2.07
N LEU A 108 -6.47 10.15 -0.93
CA LEU A 108 -6.47 8.72 -0.65
C LEU A 108 -7.39 7.96 -1.61
N GLY A 109 -8.58 8.50 -1.90
CA GLY A 109 -9.52 7.95 -2.86
C GLY A 109 -8.92 7.87 -4.27
N ILE A 110 -8.24 8.95 -4.71
CA ILE A 110 -7.50 8.96 -5.98
C ILE A 110 -6.37 7.93 -5.96
N ALA A 111 -5.57 7.88 -4.89
CA ALA A 111 -4.45 6.95 -4.76
C ALA A 111 -4.88 5.48 -4.84
N ILE A 112 -6.07 5.15 -4.31
CA ILE A 112 -6.68 3.82 -4.44
C ILE A 112 -7.25 3.62 -5.85
N ALA A 113 -7.95 4.62 -6.40
CA ALA A 113 -8.55 4.54 -7.72
C ALA A 113 -7.51 4.31 -8.83
N ILE A 114 -6.35 4.97 -8.76
CA ILE A 114 -5.27 4.78 -9.74
C ILE A 114 -4.67 3.37 -9.72
N GLN A 115 -4.76 2.62 -8.62
CA GLN A 115 -4.29 1.23 -8.58
C GLN A 115 -5.11 0.32 -9.50
N PHE A 116 -6.34 0.70 -9.86
CA PHE A 116 -7.19 -0.08 -10.77
C PHE A 116 -6.88 0.16 -12.24
N VAL A 117 -6.00 1.10 -12.58
CA VAL A 117 -5.53 1.31 -13.95
C VAL A 117 -4.44 0.26 -14.23
N PRO A 118 -4.66 -0.71 -15.13
CA PRO A 118 -3.78 -1.87 -15.29
C PRO A 118 -2.44 -1.58 -15.99
N TYR A 119 -2.05 -0.30 -16.12
CA TYR A 119 -0.81 0.09 -16.77
C TYR A 119 0.41 -0.28 -15.92
N GLY A 120 1.39 -0.96 -16.51
CA GLY A 120 2.65 -1.30 -15.83
C GLY A 120 2.60 -2.47 -14.83
N HIS A 121 1.44 -3.11 -14.63
CA HIS A 121 1.30 -4.26 -13.70
C HIS A 121 1.55 -5.63 -14.36
N ALA A 122 1.64 -5.69 -15.70
CA ALA A 122 1.82 -6.96 -16.42
C ALA A 122 3.26 -7.49 -16.40
N HIS A 123 4.24 -6.65 -16.00
CA HIS A 123 5.68 -6.99 -15.86
C HIS A 123 6.22 -7.86 -17.01
N TYR A 124 5.80 -7.55 -18.23
CA TYR A 124 6.05 -8.41 -19.37
C TYR A 124 7.50 -8.29 -19.85
N ASN A 125 8.16 -9.45 -19.90
CA ASN A 125 9.48 -9.62 -20.48
C ASN A 125 9.34 -10.35 -21.84
N PRO A 126 9.55 -9.66 -22.98
CA PRO A 126 9.56 -10.30 -24.28
C PRO A 126 10.64 -11.39 -24.38
N PRO A 127 10.58 -12.32 -25.34
CA PRO A 127 11.63 -13.30 -25.50
C PRO A 127 12.97 -12.65 -25.90
N VAL A 128 14.08 -13.26 -25.49
CA VAL A 128 15.41 -12.90 -25.98
C VAL A 128 15.59 -13.49 -27.37
N VAL A 129 15.80 -12.62 -28.37
CA VAL A 129 15.95 -13.02 -29.78
C VAL A 129 17.42 -13.22 -30.12
N LYS A 130 18.26 -12.24 -29.74
CA LYS A 130 19.69 -12.24 -30.08
C LYS A 130 20.46 -11.32 -29.14
N GLU A 131 21.63 -11.77 -28.70
CA GLU A 131 22.56 -11.01 -27.87
C GLU A 131 23.75 -10.48 -28.67
N PRO A 132 24.40 -9.38 -28.25
CA PRO A 132 25.67 -8.96 -28.81
C PRO A 132 26.74 -10.03 -28.58
N HIS A 133 27.78 -9.99 -29.41
CA HIS A 133 28.98 -10.78 -29.17
C HIS A 133 29.77 -10.14 -28.02
N TRP A 134 29.57 -10.66 -26.81
CA TRP A 134 30.29 -10.20 -25.62
C TRP A 134 31.78 -10.54 -25.71
N ASP A 135 32.65 -9.59 -25.38
CA ASP A 135 34.12 -9.79 -25.42
C ASP A 135 34.60 -10.84 -24.40
N SER A 136 33.90 -10.95 -23.27
CA SER A 136 34.17 -11.95 -22.24
C SER A 136 32.91 -12.29 -21.45
N PRO A 137 32.85 -13.46 -20.78
CA PRO A 137 31.78 -13.77 -19.83
C PRO A 137 31.67 -12.74 -18.70
N ARG A 138 32.80 -12.15 -18.31
CA ARG A 138 32.85 -11.12 -17.26
C ARG A 138 32.15 -9.83 -17.68
N THR A 139 32.31 -9.42 -18.94
CA THR A 139 31.65 -8.21 -19.49
C THR A 139 30.13 -8.38 -19.47
N ARG A 140 29.64 -9.55 -19.90
CA ARG A 140 28.21 -9.88 -19.82
C ARG A 140 27.69 -9.84 -18.39
N GLU A 141 28.42 -10.43 -17.44
CA GLU A 141 28.02 -10.45 -16.03
C GLU A 141 28.02 -9.05 -15.38
N LEU A 142 28.94 -8.18 -15.77
CA LEU A 142 28.95 -6.78 -15.32
C LEU A 142 27.75 -6.02 -15.87
N PHE A 143 27.45 -6.20 -17.16
CA PHE A 143 26.26 -5.63 -17.78
C PHE A 143 24.97 -6.13 -17.13
N ASP A 144 24.88 -7.45 -16.88
CA ASP A 144 23.70 -8.06 -16.28
C ASP A 144 23.41 -7.52 -14.87
N ARG A 145 24.44 -7.07 -14.15
CA ARG A 145 24.29 -6.49 -12.81
C ARG A 145 23.96 -5.01 -12.81
N ALA A 146 24.43 -4.27 -13.81
CA ALA A 146 24.33 -2.80 -13.81
C ALA A 146 23.22 -2.28 -14.73
N CYS A 147 23.00 -2.94 -15.88
CA CYS A 147 22.27 -2.37 -17.00
C CYS A 147 21.11 -3.24 -17.48
N ALA A 148 21.17 -4.57 -17.30
CA ALA A 148 20.22 -5.49 -17.92
C ALA A 148 18.77 -5.31 -17.45
N ASP A 149 18.54 -4.80 -16.24
CA ASP A 149 17.18 -4.55 -15.77
C ASP A 149 16.45 -3.49 -16.60
N CYS A 150 17.16 -2.54 -17.21
CA CYS A 150 16.55 -1.53 -18.08
C CYS A 150 16.81 -1.79 -19.58
N HIS A 151 17.94 -2.41 -19.93
CA HIS A 151 18.41 -2.53 -21.32
C HIS A 151 18.42 -3.97 -21.84
N SER A 152 17.68 -4.88 -21.22
CA SER A 152 17.49 -6.24 -21.73
C SER A 152 16.03 -6.68 -21.55
N ASN A 153 15.65 -7.78 -22.20
CA ASN A 153 14.37 -8.43 -21.97
C ASN A 153 14.38 -9.34 -20.71
N ARG A 154 15.39 -9.21 -19.84
CA ARG A 154 15.53 -9.97 -18.58
C ARG A 154 15.33 -9.10 -17.35
N THR A 155 14.41 -8.14 -17.43
CA THR A 155 14.16 -7.21 -16.33
C THR A 155 13.64 -7.92 -15.10
N ARG A 156 14.31 -7.70 -13.97
CA ARG A 156 13.79 -8.05 -12.64
C ARG A 156 12.95 -6.89 -12.13
N TRP A 157 11.63 -7.06 -12.19
CA TRP A 157 10.70 -6.06 -11.69
C TRP A 157 10.74 -6.03 -10.15
N PRO A 158 11.07 -4.89 -9.54
CA PRO A 158 11.07 -4.75 -8.09
C PRO A 158 9.63 -4.67 -7.57
N ALA A 159 9.41 -5.05 -6.31
CA ALA A 159 8.06 -5.07 -5.72
C ALA A 159 7.33 -3.71 -5.75
N TYR A 160 8.06 -2.59 -5.74
CA TYR A 160 7.45 -1.26 -5.86
C TYR A 160 6.91 -0.97 -7.28
N ALA A 161 7.28 -1.77 -8.29
CA ALA A 161 6.74 -1.69 -9.64
C ALA A 161 5.32 -2.28 -9.73
N ASP A 162 4.74 -2.78 -8.64
CA ASP A 162 3.34 -3.20 -8.55
C ASP A 162 2.39 -2.11 -8.04
N ILE A 163 2.90 -0.93 -7.66
CA ILE A 163 2.11 0.11 -7.00
C ILE A 163 2.09 1.37 -7.87
N ALA A 164 0.91 1.81 -8.30
CA ALA A 164 0.76 3.06 -9.03
C ALA A 164 1.02 4.28 -8.12
N PRO A 165 1.58 5.40 -8.63
CA PRO A 165 2.01 5.62 -10.02
C PRO A 165 3.44 5.13 -10.31
N ILE A 166 4.12 4.52 -9.33
CA ILE A 166 5.53 4.08 -9.48
C ILE A 166 5.63 2.99 -10.55
N SER A 167 4.68 2.05 -10.59
CA SER A 167 4.57 1.02 -11.64
C SER A 167 4.59 1.62 -13.05
N TRP A 168 3.93 2.77 -13.25
CA TRP A 168 3.84 3.45 -14.54
C TRP A 168 5.16 4.09 -14.93
N LEU A 169 5.81 4.77 -13.98
CA LEU A 169 7.10 5.42 -14.20
C LEU A 169 8.18 4.39 -14.53
N VAL A 170 8.31 3.34 -13.72
CA VAL A 170 9.30 2.28 -13.94
C VAL A 170 9.06 1.59 -15.28
N THR A 171 7.81 1.27 -15.61
CA THR A 171 7.47 0.64 -16.90
C THR A 171 7.80 1.54 -18.08
N ARG A 172 7.48 2.83 -17.99
CA ARG A 172 7.81 3.81 -19.03
C ARG A 172 9.32 3.89 -19.22
N ASP A 173 10.08 4.04 -18.15
CA ASP A 173 11.53 4.24 -18.21
C ASP A 173 12.25 2.98 -18.72
N VAL A 174 11.79 1.77 -18.36
CA VAL A 174 12.31 0.50 -18.92
C VAL A 174 11.97 0.39 -20.41
N ASN A 175 10.74 0.72 -20.81
CA ASN A 175 10.35 0.66 -22.22
C ASN A 175 11.11 1.67 -23.08
N GLU A 176 11.29 2.90 -22.59
CA GLU A 176 12.08 3.95 -23.24
C GLU A 176 13.56 3.57 -23.32
N GLY A 177 14.11 3.02 -22.23
CA GLY A 177 15.48 2.48 -22.21
C GLY A 177 15.68 1.39 -23.25
N ARG A 178 14.76 0.42 -23.34
CA ARG A 178 14.77 -0.64 -24.35
C ARG A 178 14.58 -0.10 -25.77
N GLU A 179 13.76 0.93 -25.98
CA GLU A 179 13.55 1.54 -27.30
C GLU A 179 14.84 2.13 -27.88
N HIS A 180 15.72 2.65 -27.04
CA HIS A 180 17.00 3.22 -27.49
C HIS A 180 18.15 2.22 -27.46
N PHE A 181 18.14 1.28 -26.53
CA PHE A 181 19.20 0.30 -26.36
C PHE A 181 18.68 -0.97 -25.69
N ASN A 182 18.69 -2.09 -26.43
CA ASN A 182 18.27 -3.39 -25.91
C ASN A 182 19.19 -4.51 -26.39
N VAL A 183 19.89 -5.15 -25.46
CA VAL A 183 20.84 -6.22 -25.76
C VAL A 183 20.17 -7.55 -26.08
N SER A 184 18.88 -7.73 -25.80
CA SER A 184 18.15 -8.98 -26.07
C SER A 184 17.58 -9.09 -27.49
N VAL A 185 17.65 -8.01 -28.27
CA VAL A 185 17.20 -7.92 -29.67
C VAL A 185 18.31 -7.30 -30.54
N TRP A 186 19.56 -7.69 -30.27
CA TRP A 186 20.72 -7.09 -30.89
C TRP A 186 20.71 -7.26 -32.42
N GLY A 187 20.80 -6.14 -33.14
CA GLY A 187 20.78 -6.12 -34.60
C GLY A 187 19.41 -6.35 -35.26
N THR A 188 18.32 -6.52 -34.49
CA THR A 188 16.95 -6.62 -35.05
C THR A 188 16.13 -5.33 -34.84
N GLN A 189 16.50 -4.51 -33.86
CA GLN A 189 15.83 -3.25 -33.54
C GLN A 189 16.28 -2.11 -34.46
N LYS A 190 15.31 -1.32 -34.97
CA LYS A 190 15.56 -0.20 -35.90
C LYS A 190 16.36 0.96 -35.28
N ARG A 191 16.13 1.28 -34.00
CA ARG A 191 16.82 2.34 -33.24
C ARG A 191 17.59 1.72 -32.07
N ASN A 192 18.68 1.01 -32.36
CA ASN A 192 19.56 0.50 -31.30
C ASN A 192 20.89 1.27 -31.35
N LYS A 193 21.07 2.19 -30.40
CA LYS A 193 22.27 3.02 -30.26
C LYS A 193 23.45 2.28 -29.64
N GLY A 194 23.32 0.99 -29.35
CA GLY A 194 24.35 0.22 -28.67
C GLY A 194 25.65 0.09 -29.46
N LYS A 195 25.55 0.05 -30.80
CA LYS A 195 26.72 0.06 -31.67
C LYS A 195 27.34 1.46 -31.69
N ASP A 196 26.52 2.48 -31.93
CA ASP A 196 26.95 3.88 -31.97
C ASP A 196 27.66 4.30 -30.68
N ALA A 197 27.07 3.99 -29.51
CA ALA A 197 27.68 4.28 -28.20
C ALA A 197 28.99 3.51 -27.96
N ALA A 198 29.12 2.29 -28.50
CA ALA A 198 30.36 1.53 -28.40
C ALA A 198 31.45 2.06 -29.34
N ASP A 199 31.05 2.64 -30.48
CA ASP A 199 31.96 3.26 -31.44
C ASP A 199 32.42 4.63 -30.92
N GLU A 200 31.54 5.45 -30.33
CA GLU A 200 31.85 6.74 -29.69
C GLU A 200 32.87 6.59 -28.54
N VAL A 201 32.69 5.59 -27.66
CA VAL A 201 33.66 5.27 -26.58
C VAL A 201 35.02 4.81 -27.13
N LYS A 202 35.05 4.11 -28.28
CA LYS A 202 36.32 3.70 -28.92
C LYS A 202 37.02 4.87 -29.60
N GLU A 203 36.25 5.80 -30.13
CA GLU A 203 36.74 7.02 -30.78
C GLU A 203 37.15 8.08 -29.75
N GLY A 204 36.74 7.92 -28.48
CA GLY A 204 37.16 8.74 -27.35
C GLY A 204 36.36 10.05 -27.23
N GLU A 205 35.16 10.08 -27.81
CA GLU A 205 34.20 11.19 -27.70
C GLU A 205 33.26 11.02 -26.49
#